data_AF-F4WDU9-F1
#
_entry.id   AF-F4WDU9-F1
#
_cell.length_a   1.000
_cell.length_b   1.000
_cell.length_c   1.000
_cell.angle_alpha   90.00
_cell.angle_beta   90.00
_cell.angle_gamma   90.00
#
_symmetry.space_group_name_H-M   'P 1'
#
loop_
_entity.id
_entity.type
_entity.pdbx_description
1 polymer ?
#
loop_
_entity_poly.entity_id
_entity_poly.type
_entity_poly.pdbx_seq_one_letter_code
_entity_poly.pdbx_strand_id
1 'polypeptide(L)'
;MSNFVLTKQHLREVLIFSFNWKKSAAEAHRMLVEVYDDTAPTDKSCREWFRRFKDGNFSIEDKPRSGQPKKFEDKELETLLEEEQRQTQEELAESLGVIQQAVSARLRAMGMIQKQGNWVPYELKSRDVERRFFTCEQLIQGQQRKGFLHRIVTGDEKWIFYPKKKK
;
A
#
# COMPACT_ATOMS: atom_id res chain seq x y z
N MET A 1 30.23 27.93 7.93
CA MET A 1 30.07 27.09 9.13
C MET A 1 28.85 26.24 8.91
N SER A 2 29.00 24.92 9.01
CA SER A 2 27.90 23.96 8.83
C SER A 2 26.81 24.24 9.86
N ASN A 3 25.59 24.51 9.41
CA ASN A 3 24.44 24.71 10.29
C ASN A 3 24.09 23.37 10.93
N PHE A 4 24.60 23.13 12.14
CA PHE A 4 24.21 21.96 12.92
C PHE A 4 22.71 22.05 13.21
N VAL A 5 21.94 21.11 12.66
CA VAL A 5 20.49 21.04 12.88
C VAL A 5 20.25 20.11 14.05
N LEU A 6 19.82 20.68 15.17
CA LEU A 6 19.46 19.89 16.35
C LEU A 6 18.21 19.03 16.05
N THR A 7 18.33 17.72 16.22
CA THR A 7 17.21 16.79 16.07
C THR A 7 16.78 16.20 17.41
N LYS A 8 15.54 15.72 17.48
CA LYS A 8 15.02 15.01 18.66
C LYS A 8 15.83 13.75 18.99
N GLN A 9 16.41 13.10 17.98
CA GLN A 9 17.26 11.92 18.16
C GLN A 9 18.59 12.30 18.81
N HIS A 10 19.23 13.38 18.34
CA HIS A 10 20.46 13.89 18.95
C HIS A 10 20.30 14.20 20.44
N LEU A 11 19.20 14.86 20.83
CA LEU A 11 18.93 15.14 22.24
C LEU A 11 18.78 13.86 23.08
N ARG A 12 18.20 12.80 22.51
CA ARG A 12 18.07 11.49 23.18
C ARG A 12 19.42 10.79 23.31
N GLU A 13 20.28 10.88 22.31
CA GLU A 13 21.66 10.37 22.37
C GLU A 13 22.48 11.07 23.45
N VAL A 14 22.37 12.40 23.56
CA VAL A 14 23.01 13.16 24.64
C VAL A 14 22.48 12.76 26.01
N LEU A 15 21.19 12.44 26.14
CA LEU A 15 20.62 11.89 27.38
C LEU A 15 21.17 10.49 27.70
N ILE A 16 21.37 9.62 26.70
CA ILE A 16 22.02 8.31 26.88
C ILE A 16 23.47 8.49 27.32
N PHE A 17 24.22 9.37 26.66
CA PHE A 17 25.59 9.70 27.04
C PHE A 17 25.66 10.18 28.50
N SER A 18 24.78 11.10 28.89
CA SER A 18 24.71 11.63 30.27
C SER A 18 24.36 10.54 31.28
N PHE A 19 23.46 9.62 30.92
CA PHE A 19 23.11 8.46 31.75
C PHE A 19 24.30 7.51 31.94
N ASN A 20 25.05 7.23 30.87
CA ASN A 20 26.26 6.40 30.92
C ASN A 20 27.38 7.07 31.73
N TRP A 21 27.48 8.40 31.67
CA TRP A 21 28.35 9.22 32.52
C TRP A 21 27.90 9.26 34.00
N LYS A 22 26.84 8.53 34.37
CA LYS A 22 26.29 8.49 35.75
C LYS A 22 25.79 9.83 36.26
N LYS A 23 25.42 10.75 35.36
CA LYS A 23 24.68 11.96 35.73
C LYS A 23 23.24 11.63 36.08
N SER A 24 22.61 12.49 36.86
CA SER A 24 21.18 12.46 37.11
C SER A 24 20.40 13.12 35.96
N ALA A 25 19.10 12.81 35.85
CA ALA A 25 18.23 13.41 34.85
C ALA A 25 18.17 14.94 34.96
N ALA A 26 18.23 15.48 36.18
CA ALA A 26 18.20 16.91 36.45
C ALA A 26 19.50 17.60 36.01
N GLU A 27 20.66 16.96 36.22
CA GLU A 27 21.94 17.47 35.71
C GLU A 27 21.99 17.42 34.18
N ALA A 28 21.51 16.33 33.58
CA ALA A 28 21.41 16.22 32.12
C ALA A 28 20.49 17.30 31.53
N HIS A 29 19.35 17.58 32.17
CA HIS A 29 18.48 18.67 31.77
C HIS A 29 19.18 20.05 31.85
N ARG A 30 19.89 20.35 32.95
CA ARG A 30 20.64 21.61 33.09
C ARG A 30 21.70 21.78 32.00
N MET A 31 22.48 20.74 31.72
CA MET A 31 23.48 20.77 30.64
C MET A 31 22.84 21.00 29.27
N LEU A 32 21.69 20.36 29.01
CA LEU A 32 20.98 20.54 27.75
C LEU A 32 20.40 21.95 27.59
N VAL A 33 19.84 22.53 28.66
CA VAL A 33 19.36 23.93 28.65
C VAL A 33 20.52 24.91 28.48
N GLU A 34 21.67 24.67 29.13
CA GLU A 34 22.85 25.54 29.00
C GLU A 34 23.41 25.55 27.57
N VAL A 35 23.36 24.40 26.87
CA VAL A 35 23.92 24.26 25.52
C VAL A 35 22.93 24.59 24.41
N TYR A 36 21.65 24.23 24.58
CA TYR A 36 20.63 24.25 23.52
C TYR A 36 19.43 25.16 23.84
N ASP A 37 19.40 25.76 25.03
CA ASP A 37 18.41 26.75 25.48
C ASP A 37 16.96 26.33 25.18
N ASP A 38 16.21 27.13 24.43
CA ASP A 38 14.80 26.90 24.07
C ASP A 38 14.53 25.58 23.35
N THR A 39 15.56 24.96 22.75
CA THR A 39 15.42 23.70 22.01
C THR A 39 15.65 22.46 22.89
N ALA A 40 15.97 22.66 24.17
CA ALA A 40 16.17 21.59 25.13
C ALA A 40 14.85 20.87 25.49
N PRO A 41 14.89 19.55 25.76
CA PRO A 41 13.72 18.82 26.23
C PRO A 41 13.36 19.23 27.66
N THR A 42 12.07 19.20 28.00
CA THR A 42 11.60 19.51 29.36
C THR A 42 12.18 18.54 30.40
N ASP A 43 12.32 18.99 31.66
CA ASP A 43 12.77 18.14 32.79
C ASP A 43 11.95 16.85 32.91
N LYS A 44 10.64 16.93 32.69
CA LYS A 44 9.75 15.76 32.66
C LYS A 44 10.14 14.76 31.57
N SER A 45 10.45 15.25 30.37
CA SER A 45 10.92 14.40 29.26
C SER A 45 12.27 13.75 29.60
N CYS A 46 13.21 14.49 30.17
CA CYS A 46 14.50 13.95 30.60
C CYS A 46 14.33 12.83 31.64
N ARG A 47 13.50 13.03 32.66
CA ARG A 47 13.22 12.00 33.68
C ARG A 47 12.58 10.76 33.08
N GLU A 48 11.65 10.92 32.15
CA GLU A 48 11.00 9.82 31.46
C GLU A 48 11.99 8.99 30.63
N TRP A 49 12.91 9.64 29.92
CA TRP A 49 13.99 8.96 29.20
C TRP A 49 14.92 8.22 30.14
N PHE A 50 15.33 8.86 31.24
CA PHE A 50 16.17 8.23 32.26
C PHE A 50 15.48 7.03 32.92
N ARG A 51 14.16 7.05 33.10
CA ARG A 51 13.39 5.90 33.56
C ARG A 51 13.49 4.74 32.56
N ARG A 52 13.30 5.01 31.27
CA ARG A 52 13.46 3.99 30.21
C ARG A 52 14.86 3.38 30.18
N PHE A 53 15.90 4.19 30.36
CA PHE A 53 17.28 3.69 30.39
C PHE A 53 17.55 2.81 31.62
N LYS A 54 16.96 3.13 32.78
CA LYS A 54 17.01 2.26 33.96
C LYS A 54 16.30 0.93 33.74
N ASP A 55 15.23 0.94 32.96
CA ASP A 55 14.50 -0.27 32.54
C ASP A 55 15.24 -1.07 31.43
N GLY A 56 16.46 -0.65 31.06
CA GLY A 56 17.30 -1.31 30.06
C GLY A 56 16.93 -1.01 28.60
N ASN A 57 16.00 -0.07 28.35
CA ASN A 57 15.58 0.31 27.00
C ASN A 57 16.33 1.55 26.50
N PHE A 58 17.33 1.33 25.64
CA PHE A 58 18.14 2.37 25.02
C PHE A 58 17.69 2.74 23.58
N SER A 59 16.51 2.29 23.14
CA SER A 59 16.00 2.66 21.81
C SER A 59 15.69 4.16 21.75
N ILE A 60 16.30 4.84 20.79
CA ILE A 60 16.17 6.28 20.55
C ILE A 60 14.90 6.60 19.74
N GLU A 61 14.31 5.60 19.08
CA GLU A 61 13.15 5.79 18.21
C GLU A 61 11.85 5.95 19.00
N ASP A 62 10.90 6.70 18.45
CA ASP A 62 9.54 6.72 19.00
C ASP A 62 8.90 5.34 18.78
N LYS A 63 8.28 4.79 19.83
CA LYS A 63 7.43 3.61 19.67
C LYS A 63 6.32 3.92 18.66
N PRO A 64 5.85 2.91 17.90
CA PRO A 64 4.70 3.09 17.02
C PRO A 64 3.55 3.68 17.83
N ARG A 65 3.07 4.84 17.37
CA ARG A 65 1.94 5.51 18.02
C ARG A 65 0.69 4.74 17.67
N SER A 66 -0.21 4.58 18.64
CA SER A 66 -1.58 4.16 18.34
C SER A 66 -2.18 5.23 17.42
N GLY A 67 -2.31 4.89 16.14
CA GLY A 67 -2.95 5.75 15.16
C GLY A 67 -4.45 5.87 15.42
N GLN A 68 -5.14 6.58 14.51
CA GLN A 68 -6.60 6.56 14.51
C GLN A 68 -7.08 5.11 14.33
N PRO A 69 -8.05 4.63 15.13
CA PRO A 69 -8.63 3.31 14.95
C PRO A 69 -9.22 3.20 13.53
N LYS A 70 -9.05 2.04 12.90
CA LYS A 70 -9.65 1.76 11.59
C LYS A 70 -11.17 1.85 11.72
N LYS A 71 -11.81 2.52 10.76
CA LYS A 71 -13.28 2.65 10.74
C LYS A 71 -13.98 1.39 10.22
N PHE A 72 -13.28 0.59 9.42
CA PHE A 72 -13.74 -0.69 8.87
C PHE A 72 -12.52 -1.60 8.64
N GLU A 73 -12.74 -2.91 8.60
CA GLU A 73 -11.67 -3.89 8.39
C GLU A 73 -11.40 -4.14 6.90
N ASP A 74 -10.18 -4.57 6.55
CA ASP A 74 -9.84 -4.88 5.15
C ASP A 74 -10.75 -5.94 4.56
N LYS A 75 -11.11 -6.93 5.38
CA LYS A 75 -11.97 -8.04 4.97
C LYS A 75 -13.34 -7.57 4.51
N GLU A 76 -13.91 -6.55 5.13
CA GLU A 76 -15.24 -6.03 4.77
C GLU A 76 -15.20 -5.37 3.39
N LEU A 77 -14.11 -4.66 3.08
CA LEU A 77 -13.91 -4.07 1.76
C LEU A 77 -13.58 -5.12 0.71
N GLU A 78 -12.82 -6.16 1.05
CA GLU A 78 -12.55 -7.30 0.16
C GLU A 78 -13.84 -8.05 -0.19
N THR A 79 -14.72 -8.32 0.77
CA THR A 79 -16.00 -9.00 0.50
C THR A 79 -16.89 -8.22 -0.47
N LEU A 80 -16.95 -6.89 -0.33
CA LEU A 80 -17.73 -6.05 -1.26
C LEU A 80 -17.15 -6.09 -2.69
N LEU A 81 -15.82 -6.11 -2.81
CA LEU A 81 -15.14 -6.18 -4.11
C LEU A 81 -15.25 -7.55 -4.78
N GLU A 82 -15.35 -8.63 -3.99
CA GLU A 82 -15.58 -9.99 -4.49
C GLU A 82 -17.00 -10.17 -5.03
N GLU A 83 -17.99 -9.55 -4.37
CA GLU A 83 -19.37 -9.54 -4.83
C GLU A 83 -19.53 -8.74 -6.14
N GLU A 84 -18.99 -7.53 -6.20
CA GLU A 84 -19.08 -6.68 -7.39
C GLU A 84 -17.80 -5.88 -7.66
N GLN A 85 -16.99 -6.41 -8.57
CA GLN A 85 -15.68 -5.82 -8.92
C GLN A 85 -15.77 -4.43 -9.60
N ARG A 86 -16.96 -3.99 -10.04
CA ARG A 86 -17.16 -2.77 -10.84
C ARG A 86 -17.64 -1.56 -10.05
N GLN A 87 -17.78 -1.69 -8.73
CA GLN A 87 -18.28 -0.61 -7.88
C GLN A 87 -17.36 0.61 -7.88
N THR A 88 -17.98 1.78 -7.77
CA THR A 88 -17.30 3.05 -7.58
C THR A 88 -16.85 3.20 -6.12
N GLN A 89 -15.87 4.08 -5.89
CA GLN A 89 -15.42 4.39 -4.53
C GLN A 89 -16.50 5.10 -3.69
N GLU A 90 -17.49 5.72 -4.34
CA GLU A 90 -18.62 6.37 -3.68
C GLU A 90 -19.63 5.34 -3.17
N GLU A 91 -20.04 4.39 -4.01
CA GLU A 91 -20.92 3.29 -3.61
C GLU A 91 -20.31 2.47 -2.46
N LEU A 92 -19.02 2.14 -2.54
CA LEU A 92 -18.29 1.48 -1.45
C LEU A 92 -18.28 2.31 -0.16
N ALA A 93 -18.19 3.63 -0.27
CA ALA A 93 -18.21 4.52 0.88
C ALA A 93 -19.60 4.55 1.53
N GLU A 94 -20.66 4.58 0.73
CA GLU A 94 -22.05 4.52 1.20
C GLU A 94 -22.34 3.20 1.91
N SER A 95 -21.93 2.06 1.33
CA SER A 95 -22.10 0.74 1.95
C SER A 95 -21.36 0.61 3.28
N LEU A 96 -20.16 1.21 3.39
CA LEU A 96 -19.33 1.15 4.59
C LEU A 96 -19.61 2.30 5.58
N GLY A 97 -20.50 3.25 5.24
CA GLY A 97 -20.78 4.42 6.08
C GLY A 97 -19.57 5.34 6.30
N VAL A 98 -18.64 5.39 5.34
CA VAL A 98 -17.42 6.19 5.41
C VAL A 98 -17.34 7.21 4.29
N ILE A 99 -16.42 8.17 4.41
CA ILE A 99 -16.12 9.09 3.32
C ILE A 99 -15.35 8.38 2.20
N GLN A 100 -15.61 8.75 0.94
CA GLN A 100 -14.95 8.19 -0.24
C GLN A 100 -13.41 8.23 -0.15
N GLN A 101 -12.84 9.26 0.47
CA GLN A 101 -11.38 9.38 0.68
C GLN A 101 -10.81 8.27 1.56
N ALA A 102 -11.57 7.77 2.53
CA ALA A 102 -11.16 6.65 3.39
C ALA A 102 -11.04 5.36 2.57
N VAL A 103 -12.00 5.11 1.69
CA VAL A 103 -11.96 3.98 0.74
C VAL A 103 -10.77 4.13 -0.22
N SER A 104 -10.56 5.31 -0.79
CA SER A 104 -9.44 5.59 -1.70
C SER A 104 -8.07 5.34 -1.05
N ALA A 105 -7.87 5.84 0.18
CA ALA A 105 -6.64 5.62 0.93
C ALA A 105 -6.45 4.13 1.26
N ARG A 106 -7.53 3.43 1.60
CA ARG A 106 -7.49 2.01 1.96
C ARG A 106 -7.17 1.12 0.77
N LEU A 107 -7.83 1.31 -0.37
CA LEU A 107 -7.53 0.60 -1.61
C LEU A 107 -6.05 0.73 -2.00
N ARG A 108 -5.49 1.95 -1.88
CA ARG A 108 -4.05 2.17 -2.11
C ARG A 108 -3.16 1.44 -1.11
N ALA A 109 -3.53 1.44 0.18
CA ALA A 109 -2.78 0.72 1.21
C ALA A 109 -2.80 -0.81 1.00
N MET A 110 -3.87 -1.35 0.41
CA MET A 110 -3.97 -2.76 0.00
C MET A 110 -3.27 -3.06 -1.33
N GLY A 111 -2.75 -2.05 -2.04
CA GLY A 111 -2.11 -2.22 -3.35
C GLY A 111 -3.09 -2.48 -4.50
N MET A 112 -4.38 -2.20 -4.31
CA MET A 112 -5.39 -2.38 -5.34
C MET A 112 -5.36 -1.25 -6.36
N ILE A 113 -5.52 -1.62 -7.64
CA ILE A 113 -5.53 -0.68 -8.76
C ILE A 113 -6.76 -0.88 -9.62
N GLN A 114 -7.34 0.22 -10.11
CA GLN A 114 -8.45 0.17 -11.05
C GLN A 114 -7.92 -0.20 -12.45
N LYS A 115 -8.49 -1.26 -13.04
CA LYS A 115 -8.23 -1.67 -14.42
C LYS A 115 -9.51 -1.58 -15.22
N GLN A 116 -9.42 -1.13 -16.47
CA GLN A 116 -10.54 -1.19 -17.38
C GLN A 116 -10.83 -2.65 -17.78
N GLY A 117 -12.11 -2.95 -17.99
CA GLY A 117 -12.53 -4.25 -18.48
C GLY A 117 -12.04 -4.52 -19.91
N ASN A 118 -11.88 -5.79 -20.25
CA ASN A 118 -11.54 -6.20 -21.61
C ASN A 118 -12.79 -6.22 -22.48
N TRP A 119 -12.66 -5.73 -23.72
CA TRP A 119 -13.71 -5.90 -24.73
C TRP A 119 -13.74 -7.36 -25.18
N VAL A 120 -14.89 -8.01 -24.98
CA VAL A 120 -15.15 -9.37 -25.47
C VAL A 120 -16.03 -9.26 -26.73
N PRO A 121 -15.64 -9.87 -27.86
CA PRO A 121 -16.35 -9.70 -29.14
C PRO A 121 -17.83 -10.09 -29.11
N TYR A 122 -18.18 -11.13 -28.35
CA TYR A 122 -19.54 -11.66 -28.28
C TYR A 122 -19.84 -12.20 -26.87
N GLU A 123 -21.09 -12.07 -26.47
CA GLU A 123 -21.64 -12.81 -25.33
C GLU A 123 -21.97 -14.24 -25.76
N LEU A 124 -21.17 -15.20 -25.31
CA LEU A 124 -21.32 -16.61 -25.69
C LEU A 124 -22.43 -17.25 -24.86
N LYS A 125 -23.31 -18.01 -25.52
CA LYS A 125 -24.28 -18.88 -24.83
C LYS A 125 -23.58 -20.13 -24.32
N SER A 126 -24.13 -20.78 -23.30
CA SER A 126 -23.53 -21.99 -22.70
C SER A 126 -23.21 -23.08 -23.73
N ARG A 127 -24.08 -23.28 -24.73
CA ARG A 127 -23.86 -24.22 -25.83
C ARG A 127 -22.64 -23.87 -26.69
N ASP A 128 -22.42 -22.58 -26.96
CA ASP A 128 -21.28 -22.12 -27.76
C ASP A 128 -19.97 -22.25 -26.97
N VAL A 129 -20.02 -22.01 -25.65
CA VAL A 129 -18.89 -22.24 -24.74
C VAL A 129 -18.48 -23.70 -24.77
N GLU A 130 -19.42 -24.63 -24.59
CA GLU A 130 -19.16 -26.06 -24.58
C GLU A 130 -18.62 -26.55 -25.93
N ARG A 131 -19.24 -26.12 -27.04
CA ARG A 131 -18.75 -26.47 -28.39
C ARG A 131 -17.33 -25.97 -28.63
N ARG A 132 -17.00 -24.75 -28.21
CA ARG A 132 -15.65 -24.18 -28.34
C ARG A 132 -14.66 -24.95 -27.46
N PHE A 133 -15.02 -25.24 -26.21
CA PHE A 133 -14.19 -26.00 -25.28
C PHE A 133 -13.85 -27.38 -25.85
N PHE A 134 -14.86 -28.15 -26.27
CA PHE A 134 -14.67 -29.48 -26.84
C PHE A 134 -13.81 -29.44 -28.13
N THR A 135 -14.08 -28.47 -29.02
CA THR A 135 -13.28 -28.32 -30.25
C THR A 135 -11.81 -28.03 -29.93
N CYS A 136 -11.54 -27.13 -29.00
CA CYS A 136 -10.18 -26.81 -28.57
C CYS A 136 -9.49 -28.01 -27.92
N GLU A 137 -10.17 -28.74 -27.05
CA GLU A 137 -9.65 -29.94 -26.40
C GLU A 137 -9.20 -30.99 -27.44
N GLN A 138 -10.06 -31.28 -28.42
CA GLN A 138 -9.75 -32.24 -29.48
C GLN A 138 -8.57 -31.79 -30.35
N LEU A 139 -8.48 -30.50 -30.67
CA LEU A 139 -7.36 -29.95 -31.44
C LEU A 139 -6.04 -30.01 -30.66
N ILE A 140 -6.06 -29.71 -29.35
CA ILE A 140 -4.88 -29.78 -28.47
C ILE A 140 -4.40 -31.23 -28.36
N GLN A 141 -5.31 -32.18 -28.10
CA GLN A 141 -4.96 -33.60 -28.03
C GLN A 141 -4.38 -34.10 -29.36
N GLY A 142 -4.98 -33.71 -30.48
CA GLY A 142 -4.48 -34.03 -31.82
C GLY A 142 -3.06 -33.51 -32.03
N GLN A 143 -2.79 -32.26 -31.62
CA GLN A 143 -1.50 -31.61 -31.80
C GLN A 143 -0.42 -32.26 -30.95
N GLN A 144 -0.75 -32.67 -29.72
CA GLN A 144 0.17 -33.38 -28.83
C GLN A 144 0.52 -34.78 -29.35
N ARG A 145 -0.46 -35.49 -29.94
CA ARG A 145 -0.22 -36.83 -30.51
C ARG A 145 0.62 -36.77 -31.78
N LYS A 146 0.27 -35.88 -32.70
CA LYS A 146 1.01 -35.68 -33.95
C LYS A 146 0.86 -34.24 -34.40
N GLY A 147 1.95 -33.49 -34.26
CA GLY A 147 1.97 -32.07 -34.64
C GLY A 147 1.52 -31.86 -36.08
N PHE A 148 0.45 -31.09 -36.27
CA PHE A 148 -0.19 -30.85 -37.57
C PHE A 148 -0.19 -29.38 -37.98
N LEU A 149 0.24 -28.46 -37.11
CA LEU A 149 0.30 -27.01 -37.41
C LEU A 149 1.05 -26.68 -38.70
N HIS A 150 2.09 -27.44 -39.05
CA HIS A 150 2.86 -27.26 -40.29
C HIS A 150 2.07 -27.50 -41.58
N ARG A 151 0.84 -28.04 -41.48
CA ARG A 151 -0.05 -28.35 -42.61
C ARG A 151 -1.22 -27.37 -42.72
N ILE A 152 -1.37 -26.46 -41.76
CA ILE A 152 -2.51 -25.55 -41.72
C ILE A 152 -2.24 -24.37 -42.65
N VAL A 153 -3.22 -24.08 -43.50
CA VAL A 153 -3.34 -22.82 -44.24
C VAL A 153 -4.65 -22.17 -43.79
N THR A 154 -4.61 -20.88 -43.46
CA THR A 154 -5.78 -20.12 -42.98
C THR A 154 -5.95 -18.83 -43.78
N GLY A 155 -7.17 -18.29 -43.80
CA GLY A 155 -7.52 -17.03 -44.44
C GLY A 155 -8.73 -16.42 -43.73
N ASP A 156 -8.76 -15.09 -43.67
CA ASP A 156 -9.87 -14.29 -43.15
C ASP A 156 -9.93 -12.96 -43.91
N GLU A 157 -11.08 -12.30 -43.90
CA GLU A 157 -11.31 -11.04 -44.59
C GLU A 157 -11.35 -9.87 -43.60
N LYS A 158 -10.65 -8.77 -43.91
CA LYS A 158 -10.61 -7.57 -43.06
C LYS A 158 -10.91 -6.32 -43.88
N TRP A 159 -11.85 -5.52 -43.40
CA TRP A 159 -12.17 -4.22 -43.98
C TRP A 159 -11.02 -3.22 -43.78
N ILE A 160 -10.64 -2.52 -44.86
CA ILE A 160 -9.68 -1.41 -44.85
C ILE A 160 -10.41 -0.12 -45.21
N PHE A 161 -10.55 0.78 -44.24
CA PHE A 161 -11.25 2.04 -44.43
C PHE A 161 -10.32 3.13 -44.98
N TYR A 162 -10.80 3.91 -45.94
CA TYR A 162 -10.07 5.07 -46.45
C TYR A 162 -10.05 6.23 -45.43
N PRO A 163 -8.95 6.98 -45.30
CA PRO A 163 -8.89 8.15 -44.42
C PRO A 163 -9.87 9.21 -44.90
N LYS A 164 -10.77 9.65 -44.03
CA LYS A 164 -11.68 10.76 -44.33
C LYS A 164 -10.86 12.05 -44.50
N LYS A 165 -10.96 12.71 -45.66
CA LYS A 165 -10.41 14.06 -45.84
C LYS A 165 -11.10 14.99 -44.84
N LYS A 166 -10.33 15.65 -43.96
CA LYS A 166 -10.84 16.71 -43.08
C LYS A 166 -11.39 17.83 -43.98
N LYS A 167 -12.66 18.18 -43.81
CA LYS A 167 -13.22 19.44 -44.33
C LYS A 167 -12.77 20.59 -43.43
#